data_AF-A0A6J5XUP1-F1
#
_entry.id   AF-A0A6J5XUP1-F1
#
_cell.length_a   1.000
_cell.length_b   1.000
_cell.length_c   1.000
_cell.angle_alpha   90.00
_cell.angle_beta   90.00
_cell.angle_gamma   90.00
#
_symmetry.space_group_name_H-M   'P 1'
#
loop_
_entity.id
_entity.type
_entity.pdbx_description
1 polymer ?
#
loop_
_entity_poly.entity_id
_entity_poly.type
_entity_poly.pdbx_seq_one_letter_code
_entity_poly.pdbx_strand_id
1 'polypeptide(L)'
;MGPKFMNLIAYEMCPDFQNDFGVTSYMGFLDSLIYHPDDVKHLREKHILRNYLGSDDEVAQLFNEMGTHLFPNNAIYGDVTRKIEQHYKTRWKISIPQFLHDHFRSPGVSCLSLVLSQGLC
;
A
#
# COMPACT_ATOMS: atom_id res chain seq x y z
N MET A 1 -5.23 11.56 -15.19
CA MET A 1 -6.40 10.88 -14.62
C MET A 1 -7.60 11.69 -15.07
N GLY A 2 -8.38 11.18 -16.01
CA GLY A 2 -9.41 11.98 -16.66
C GLY A 2 -10.58 12.32 -15.72
N PRO A 3 -11.43 13.29 -16.10
CA PRO A 3 -12.63 13.69 -15.35
C PRO A 3 -13.54 12.52 -14.95
N LYS A 4 -13.44 11.37 -15.62
CA LYS A 4 -14.25 10.18 -15.36
C LYS A 4 -14.16 9.63 -13.92
N PHE A 5 -12.98 9.57 -13.30
CA PHE A 5 -12.87 9.04 -11.93
C PHE A 5 -13.43 10.01 -10.89
N MET A 6 -13.10 11.29 -11.02
CA MET A 6 -13.65 12.34 -10.17
C MET A 6 -15.17 12.46 -10.33
N ASN A 7 -15.70 12.25 -11.54
CA ASN A 7 -17.14 12.20 -11.78
C ASN A 7 -17.81 11.01 -11.09
N LEU A 8 -17.15 9.84 -11.02
CA LEU A 8 -17.70 8.68 -10.30
C LEU A 8 -17.70 8.91 -8.78
N ILE A 9 -16.62 9.47 -8.23
CA ILE A 9 -16.57 9.85 -6.82
C ILE A 9 -17.66 10.89 -6.52
N ALA A 10 -17.76 11.95 -7.33
CA ALA A 10 -18.79 12.97 -7.16
C ALA A 10 -20.22 12.39 -7.25
N TYR A 11 -20.42 11.39 -8.12
CA TYR A 11 -21.68 10.67 -8.23
C TYR A 11 -21.99 9.85 -6.97
N GLU A 12 -21.01 9.12 -6.41
CA GLU A 12 -21.16 8.40 -5.14
C GLU A 12 -21.43 9.33 -3.94
N MET A 13 -20.89 10.54 -3.96
CA MET A 13 -21.09 11.53 -2.89
C MET A 13 -22.45 12.25 -2.95
N CYS A 14 -23.29 11.94 -3.94
CA CYS A 14 -24.63 12.53 -4.04
C CYS A 14 -25.54 12.02 -2.89
N PRO A 15 -26.15 12.90 -2.07
CA PRO A 15 -26.95 12.49 -0.91
C PRO A 15 -28.14 11.57 -1.24
N ASP A 16 -28.70 11.72 -2.44
CA ASP A 16 -29.87 10.95 -2.89
C ASP A 16 -29.49 9.61 -3.54
N PHE A 17 -28.19 9.35 -3.71
CA PHE A 17 -27.69 8.14 -4.35
C PHE A 17 -27.28 7.11 -3.29
N GLN A 18 -28.14 6.13 -3.04
CA GLN A 18 -27.80 5.00 -2.16
C GLN A 18 -26.76 4.11 -2.85
N ASN A 19 -25.56 4.09 -2.28
CA ASN A 19 -24.45 3.27 -2.72
C ASN A 19 -23.61 2.83 -1.53
N ASP A 20 -22.65 1.94 -1.77
CA ASP A 20 -21.74 1.42 -0.74
C ASP A 20 -20.42 2.21 -0.65
N PHE A 21 -20.23 3.25 -1.45
CA PHE A 21 -18.99 4.00 -1.64
C PHE A 21 -17.85 3.13 -2.20
N GLY A 22 -18.16 2.13 -3.02
CA GLY A 22 -17.19 1.19 -3.56
C GLY A 22 -16.04 1.84 -4.35
N VAL A 23 -16.31 2.84 -5.19
CA VAL A 23 -15.29 3.55 -5.97
C VAL A 23 -14.43 4.42 -5.06
N THR A 24 -15.04 5.22 -4.19
CA THR A 24 -14.36 6.09 -3.22
C THR A 24 -13.47 5.25 -2.29
N SER A 25 -13.96 4.10 -1.83
CA SER A 25 -13.23 3.18 -0.96
C SER A 25 -12.09 2.46 -1.68
N TYR A 26 -12.26 2.12 -2.96
CA TYR A 26 -11.19 1.58 -3.77
C TYR A 26 -10.07 2.60 -4.00
N MET A 27 -10.43 3.87 -4.23
CA MET A 27 -9.48 4.95 -4.39
C MET A 27 -8.71 5.22 -3.10
N GLY A 28 -9.39 5.21 -1.94
CA GLY A 28 -8.73 5.26 -0.63
C GLY A 28 -7.80 4.08 -0.37
N PHE A 29 -8.16 2.87 -0.82
CA PHE A 29 -7.28 1.71 -0.75
C PHE A 29 -6.02 1.89 -1.62
N LEU A 30 -6.16 2.35 -2.88
CA LEU A 30 -5.00 2.61 -3.75
C LEU A 30 -4.10 3.73 -3.21
N ASP A 31 -4.69 4.79 -2.67
CA ASP A 31 -3.98 5.88 -2.00
C ASP A 31 -3.12 5.35 -0.82
N SER A 32 -3.67 4.43 -0.02
CA SER A 32 -2.90 3.79 1.07
C SER A 32 -1.71 2.95 0.61
N LEU A 33 -1.66 2.56 -0.67
CA LEU A 33 -0.56 1.81 -1.27
C LEU A 33 0.46 2.69 -2.01
N ILE A 34 0.10 3.93 -2.36
CA ILE A 34 0.86 4.78 -3.26
C ILE A 34 1.17 6.09 -2.54
N TYR A 35 2.31 6.14 -1.85
CA TYR A 35 2.76 7.35 -1.16
C TYR A 35 3.93 8.02 -1.90
N HIS A 36 4.87 7.20 -2.41
CA HIS A 36 6.06 7.63 -3.11
C HIS A 36 6.09 7.11 -4.57
N PRO A 37 6.78 7.78 -5.50
CA PRO A 37 6.97 7.28 -6.87
C PRO A 37 7.55 5.86 -6.95
N ASP A 38 8.34 5.45 -5.95
CA ASP A 38 8.87 4.09 -5.86
C ASP A 38 7.78 3.04 -5.64
N ASP A 39 6.69 3.38 -4.95
CA ASP A 39 5.54 2.49 -4.76
C ASP A 39 4.84 2.27 -6.12
N VAL A 40 4.65 3.34 -6.88
CA VAL A 40 4.09 3.29 -8.25
C VAL A 40 4.96 2.40 -9.13
N LYS A 41 6.27 2.62 -9.12
CA LYS A 41 7.23 1.82 -9.87
C LYS A 41 7.13 0.34 -9.49
N HIS A 42 7.13 0.02 -8.19
CA HIS A 42 7.04 -1.34 -7.70
C HIS A 42 5.74 -2.03 -8.16
N LEU A 43 4.60 -1.35 -8.03
CA LEU A 43 3.30 -1.87 -8.45
C LEU A 43 3.23 -2.08 -9.97
N ARG A 44 3.88 -1.23 -10.77
CA ARG A 44 3.99 -1.38 -12.22
C ARG A 44 4.86 -2.58 -12.62
N GLU A 45 6.03 -2.73 -11.98
CA GLU A 45 6.94 -3.86 -12.21
C GLU A 45 6.28 -5.21 -11.87
N LYS A 46 5.35 -5.21 -10.91
CA LYS A 46 4.52 -6.38 -10.56
C LYS A 46 3.24 -6.51 -11.42
N HIS A 47 3.06 -5.64 -12.41
CA HIS A 47 1.87 -5.59 -13.28
C HIS A 47 0.53 -5.40 -12.54
N ILE A 48 0.57 -4.87 -11.31
CA ILE A 48 -0.61 -4.54 -10.51
C ILE A 48 -1.20 -3.21 -10.98
N LEU A 49 -0.33 -2.25 -11.31
CA LEU A 49 -0.70 -0.91 -11.78
C LEU A 49 -0.24 -0.68 -13.22
N ARG A 50 -1.10 -0.07 -14.04
CA ARG A 50 -0.71 0.44 -15.36
C ARG A 50 -0.73 1.96 -15.34
N ASN A 51 0.39 2.57 -15.69
CA ASN A 51 0.53 4.01 -15.74
C ASN A 51 0.14 4.53 -17.14
N TYR A 52 -0.90 5.36 -17.19
CA TYR A 52 -1.33 6.10 -18.38
C TYR A 52 -1.32 7.63 -18.15
N LEU A 53 -0.73 8.05 -17.03
CA LEU A 53 -0.70 9.42 -16.53
C LEU A 53 0.60 10.14 -16.91
N GLY A 54 1.68 9.38 -17.10
CA GLY A 54 2.99 9.90 -17.47
C GLY A 54 4.07 9.27 -16.61
N SER A 55 4.78 10.06 -15.81
CA SER A 55 5.81 9.59 -14.89
C SER A 55 5.21 8.90 -13.65
N ASP A 56 6.06 8.24 -12.88
CA ASP A 56 5.64 7.65 -11.60
C ASP A 56 5.39 8.75 -10.55
N ASP A 57 6.09 9.88 -10.64
CA ASP A 57 5.86 11.09 -9.84
C ASP A 57 4.46 11.67 -10.07
N GLU A 58 4.03 11.80 -11.33
CA GLU A 58 2.71 12.33 -11.66
C GLU A 58 1.58 11.43 -11.15
N VAL A 59 1.82 10.12 -11.07
CA VAL A 59 0.86 9.18 -10.47
C VAL A 59 0.83 9.32 -8.95
N ALA A 60 2.00 9.34 -8.29
CA ALA A 60 2.07 9.45 -6.84
C ALA A 60 1.47 10.78 -6.35
N GLN A 61 1.79 11.89 -7.03
CA GLN A 61 1.23 13.21 -6.73
C GLN A 61 -0.30 13.20 -6.82
N LEU A 62 -0.86 12.62 -7.88
CA LEU A 62 -2.30 12.54 -8.05
C LEU A 62 -2.99 11.81 -6.90
N PHE A 63 -2.48 10.63 -6.49
CA PHE A 63 -3.08 9.88 -5.40
C PHE A 63 -3.00 10.67 -4.10
N ASN A 64 -1.82 11.18 -3.75
CA ASN A 64 -1.63 12.03 -2.57
C ASN A 64 -2.57 13.25 -2.53
N GLU A 65 -2.81 13.91 -3.67
CA GLU A 65 -3.76 15.03 -3.76
C GLU A 65 -5.21 14.56 -3.58
N MET A 66 -5.62 13.48 -4.24
CA MET A 66 -6.98 12.95 -4.12
C MET A 66 -7.27 12.45 -2.70
N GLY A 67 -6.34 11.74 -2.06
CA GLY A 67 -6.49 11.16 -0.73
C GLY A 67 -6.94 12.16 0.33
N THR A 68 -6.50 13.42 0.23
CA THR A 68 -6.90 14.50 1.16
C THR A 68 -8.39 14.84 1.16
N HIS A 69 -9.11 14.45 0.11
CA HIS A 69 -10.52 14.81 -0.09
C HIS A 69 -11.46 13.60 -0.14
N LEU A 70 -10.95 12.39 0.08
CA LEU A 70 -11.75 11.17 0.07
C LEU A 70 -12.25 10.82 1.49
N PHE A 71 -13.48 10.31 1.56
CA PHE A 71 -14.06 9.74 2.77
C PHE A 71 -14.39 8.25 2.53
N PRO A 72 -13.37 7.38 2.42
CA PRO A 72 -13.57 5.98 2.07
C PRO A 72 -14.19 5.17 3.22
N ASN A 73 -14.99 4.16 2.86
CA ASN A 73 -15.36 3.10 3.78
C ASN A 73 -14.27 2.02 3.78
N ASN A 74 -13.34 2.13 4.73
CA ASN A 74 -12.19 1.23 4.86
C ASN A 74 -12.57 -0.25 5.09
N ALA A 75 -13.82 -0.55 5.50
CA ALA A 75 -14.26 -1.93 5.69
C ALA A 75 -14.35 -2.71 4.37
N ILE A 76 -14.63 -2.03 3.25
CA ILE A 76 -14.87 -2.69 1.95
C ILE A 76 -13.62 -3.43 1.46
N TYR A 77 -12.45 -2.80 1.58
CA TYR A 77 -11.16 -3.39 1.20
C TYR A 77 -10.33 -3.86 2.40
N GLY A 78 -10.87 -3.75 3.62
CA GLY A 78 -10.15 -4.06 4.86
C GLY A 78 -9.63 -5.50 4.93
N ASP A 79 -10.38 -6.46 4.39
CA ASP A 79 -9.93 -7.86 4.32
C ASP A 79 -8.72 -8.06 3.40
N VAL A 80 -8.67 -7.33 2.28
CA VAL A 80 -7.54 -7.36 1.35
C VAL A 80 -6.32 -6.69 2.00
N THR A 81 -6.50 -5.50 2.57
CA THR A 81 -5.46 -4.78 3.32
C THR A 81 -4.87 -5.66 4.42
N ARG A 82 -5.71 -6.31 5.21
CA ARG A 82 -5.28 -7.23 6.27
C ARG A 82 -4.49 -8.42 5.72
N LYS A 83 -4.91 -9.03 4.62
CA LYS A 83 -4.18 -10.14 3.99
C LYS A 83 -2.81 -9.70 3.48
N ILE A 84 -2.71 -8.52 2.90
CA ILE A 84 -1.44 -7.93 2.45
C ILE A 84 -0.51 -7.73 3.66
N GLU A 85 -0.99 -7.08 4.72
CA GLU A 85 -0.21 -6.90 5.94
C GLU A 85 0.26 -8.21 6.56
N GLN A 86 -0.63 -9.20 6.66
CA GLN A 86 -0.30 -10.51 7.20
C GLN A 86 0.77 -11.23 6.37
N HIS A 87 0.69 -11.12 5.04
CA HIS A 87 1.70 -11.67 4.13
C HIS A 87 3.07 -11.03 4.38
N TYR A 88 3.14 -9.70 4.44
CA TYR A 88 4.39 -8.98 4.70
C TYR A 88 4.96 -9.28 6.09
N LYS A 89 4.14 -9.24 7.13
CA LYS A 89 4.56 -9.59 8.51
C LYS A 89 5.12 -11.01 8.58
N THR A 90 4.48 -11.97 7.91
CA THR A 90 4.96 -13.36 7.87
C THR A 90 6.26 -13.49 7.10
N ARG A 91 6.39 -12.83 5.94
CA ARG A 91 7.62 -12.81 5.15
C ARG A 91 8.79 -12.23 5.93
N TRP A 92 8.61 -11.09 6.60
CA TRP A 92 9.65 -10.48 7.42
C TRP A 92 10.08 -11.36 8.59
N LYS A 93 9.12 -12.01 9.28
CA LYS A 93 9.43 -12.96 10.35
C LYS A 93 10.30 -14.13 9.90
N ILE A 94 10.18 -14.55 8.64
CA ILE A 94 10.97 -15.66 8.08
C ILE A 94 12.31 -15.15 7.52
N SER A 95 12.28 -14.08 6.75
CA SER A 95 13.45 -13.61 5.99
C SER A 95 14.48 -12.86 6.85
N ILE A 96 14.08 -12.16 7.92
CA ILE A 96 15.02 -11.46 8.79
C ILE A 96 15.96 -12.44 9.50
N PRO A 97 15.48 -13.50 10.19
CA PRO A 97 16.36 -14.50 10.80
C PRO A 97 17.30 -15.18 9.81
N GLN A 98 16.80 -15.51 8.60
CA GLN A 98 17.62 -16.13 7.54
C GLN A 98 18.75 -15.19 7.10
N PHE A 99 18.43 -13.93 6.81
CA PHE A 99 19.42 -12.94 6.42
C PHE A 99 20.50 -12.74 7.50
N LEU A 100 20.08 -12.64 8.76
CA LEU A 100 21.00 -12.49 9.89
C LEU A 100 21.91 -13.70 10.04
N HIS A 101 21.37 -14.92 9.90
CA HIS A 101 22.15 -16.14 9.95
C HIS A 101 23.20 -16.22 8.84
N ASP A 102 22.82 -15.90 7.60
CA ASP A 102 23.67 -16.01 6.42
C ASP A 102 24.80 -14.97 6.41
N HIS A 103 24.53 -13.76 6.90
CA HIS A 103 25.49 -12.65 6.86
C HIS A 103 26.29 -12.46 8.16
N PHE A 104 25.77 -12.90 9.30
CA PHE A 104 26.38 -12.67 10.62
C PHE A 104 26.69 -13.97 11.37
N ARG A 105 27.45 -14.84 10.69
CA ARG A 105 27.78 -16.21 11.14
C ARG A 105 28.83 -16.29 12.27
N SER A 106 29.48 -15.19 12.66
CA SER A 106 30.46 -15.21 13.75
C SER A 106 29.76 -15.18 15.12
N PRO A 107 30.29 -15.87 16.16
CA PRO A 107 29.60 -16.03 17.45
C PRO A 107 29.19 -14.70 18.10
N GLY A 108 30.05 -13.68 18.01
CA GLY A 108 29.80 -12.35 18.59
C GLY A 108 28.71 -11.56 17.87
N VAL A 109 28.65 -11.63 16.52
CA VAL A 109 27.65 -10.89 15.74
C VAL A 109 26.32 -11.65 15.68
N SER A 110 26.35 -12.98 15.80
CA SER A 110 25.14 -13.80 15.91
C SER A 110 24.36 -13.47 17.20
N CYS A 111 25.04 -13.31 18.34
CA CYS A 111 24.41 -12.86 19.59
C CYS A 111 23.80 -11.45 19.46
N LEU A 112 24.48 -10.52 18.79
CA LEU A 112 23.96 -9.17 18.56
C LEU A 112 22.72 -9.18 17.65
N SER A 113 22.74 -10.02 16.61
CA SER A 113 21.64 -10.19 15.66
C SER A 113 20.37 -10.78 16.30
N LEU A 114 20.53 -11.72 17.24
CA LEU A 114 19.43 -12.32 18.01
C LEU A 114 18.73 -11.28 18.90
N VAL A 115 19.49 -10.36 19.50
CA VAL A 115 18.94 -9.27 20.34
C VAL A 115 18.17 -8.27 19.48
N LEU A 116 18.71 -7.87 18.32
CA LEU A 116 18.02 -6.96 17.39
C LEU A 116 16.73 -7.58 16.83
N SER A 117 16.71 -8.89 16.58
CA SER A 117 15.50 -9.58 16.11
C SER A 117 14.38 -9.66 17.15
N GLN A 118 14.72 -9.64 18.44
CA GLN A 118 13.75 -9.63 19.54
C GLN A 118 13.29 -8.21 19.91
N GLY A 119 14.11 -7.19 19.67
CA GLY A 119 13.77 -5.78 19.95
C GLY A 119 12.99 -5.05 18.85
N LEU A 120 12.76 -5.69 17.70
CA LEU A 120 11.90 -5.18 16.62
C LEU A 120 10.44 -5.69 16.71
N CYS A 121 10.08 -6.45 17.75
CA CYS A 121 8.69 -6.83 18.06
C CYS A 121 8.01 -5.80 18.97
#